data_AF-W5T2H1-F1
#
_entry.id   AF-W5T2H1-F1
#
_cell.length_a   1.000
_cell.length_b   1.000
_cell.length_c   1.000
_cell.angle_alpha   90.00
_cell.angle_beta   90.00
_cell.angle_gamma   90.00
#
_symmetry.space_group_name_H-M   'P 1'
#
loop_
_entity.id
_entity.type
_entity.pdbx_description
1 polymer ?
#
loop_
_entity_poly.entity_id
_entity_poly.type
_entity_poly.pdbx_seq_one_letter_code
_entity_poly.pdbx_strand_id
1 'polypeptide(L)' 'MKSNSNEYMKLFNETKHSYFNLLEKIKKNKYFFPIIMGICSVNEVKKLNYKDLMEVNKISELKLEKQIFEMFLSKGIL' A
#
# COMPACT_ATOMS: atom_id res chain seq x y z
N MET A 1 -33.46 5.74 12.26
CA MET A 1 -32.14 5.07 12.35
C MET A 1 -31.48 4.82 10.97
N LYS A 2 -31.65 5.72 9.97
CA LYS A 2 -31.03 5.58 8.63
C LYS A 2 -29.80 6.49 8.39
N SER A 3 -29.53 7.48 9.25
CA SER A 3 -28.47 8.48 8.99
C SER A 3 -27.06 7.96 9.25
N ASN A 4 -26.85 7.15 10.29
CA ASN A 4 -25.50 6.66 10.66
C ASN A 4 -24.84 5.82 9.56
N SER A 5 -25.57 4.92 8.88
CA SER A 5 -24.95 4.03 7.87
C SER A 5 -24.39 4.79 6.66
N ASN A 6 -25.05 5.86 6.24
CA ASN A 6 -24.58 6.68 5.12
C ASN A 6 -23.33 7.48 5.49
N GLU A 7 -23.23 7.93 6.74
CA GLU A 7 -22.05 8.64 7.25
C GLU A 7 -20.84 7.71 7.36
N TYR A 8 -21.03 6.48 7.86
CA TYR A 8 -19.98 5.45 7.87
C TYR A 8 -19.50 5.08 6.46
N MET A 9 -20.41 4.92 5.51
CA MET A 9 -20.04 4.62 4.11
C MET A 9 -19.27 5.78 3.47
N LYS A 10 -19.63 7.02 3.78
CA LYS A 10 -18.90 8.20 3.33
C LYS A 10 -17.49 8.25 3.93
N LEU A 11 -17.36 8.11 5.24
CA LEU A 11 -16.07 8.09 5.94
C LEU A 11 -15.16 6.95 5.43
N PHE A 12 -15.74 5.76 5.19
CA PHE A 12 -15.02 4.64 4.62
C PHE A 12 -14.47 4.96 3.23
N ASN A 13 -15.28 5.55 2.35
CA ASN A 13 -14.85 5.95 1.01
C ASN A 13 -13.77 7.03 1.03
N GLU A 14 -13.89 8.03 1.91
CA GLU A 14 -12.88 9.09 2.09
C GLU A 14 -11.55 8.53 2.63
N THR A 15 -11.62 7.61 3.59
CA THR A 15 -10.45 6.92 4.15
C THR A 15 -9.77 6.07 3.07
N LYS A 16 -10.56 5.29 2.32
CA LYS A 16 -10.07 4.48 1.19
C LYS A 16 -9.36 5.36 0.16
N HIS A 17 -9.97 6.47 -0.25
CA HIS A 17 -9.37 7.38 -1.22
C HIS A 17 -8.07 8.00 -0.70
N SER A 18 -8.05 8.43 0.57
CA SER A 18 -6.85 8.98 1.22
C SER A 18 -5.72 7.96 1.28
N TYR A 19 -6.03 6.70 1.58
CA TYR A 19 -5.06 5.61 1.59
C TYR A 19 -4.42 5.39 0.22
N PHE A 20 -5.22 5.30 -0.86
CA PHE A 20 -4.67 5.13 -2.20
C PHE A 20 -3.85 6.34 -2.67
N ASN A 21 -4.28 7.56 -2.35
CA ASN A 21 -3.51 8.76 -2.64
C ASN A 21 -2.16 8.77 -1.91
N LEU A 22 -2.13 8.29 -0.66
CA LEU A 22 -0.90 8.14 0.11
C LEU A 22 0.02 7.09 -0.54
N LEU A 23 -0.51 5.94 -0.96
CA LEU A 23 0.26 4.92 -1.66
C LEU A 23 0.88 5.47 -2.96
N GLU A 24 0.13 6.23 -3.75
CA GLU A 24 0.66 6.85 -4.98
C GLU A 24 1.77 7.87 -4.69
N LYS A 25 1.67 8.64 -3.60
CA LYS A 25 2.75 9.53 -3.15
C LYS A 25 3.98 8.75 -2.70
N ILE A 26 3.79 7.64 -2.00
CA ILE A 26 4.87 6.77 -1.52
C ILE A 26 5.59 6.11 -2.69
N LYS A 27 4.86 5.54 -3.67
CA LYS A 27 5.42 4.89 -4.86
C LYS A 27 6.32 5.83 -5.68
N LYS A 28 6.00 7.12 -5.73
CA LYS A 28 6.85 8.14 -6.37
C LYS A 28 8.21 8.28 -5.69
N ASN A 29 8.33 7.90 -4.42
CA ASN A 29 9.60 7.83 -3.71
C ASN A 29 10.09 6.38 -3.61
N LYS A 30 10.99 6.02 -4.52
CA LYS A 30 11.61 4.69 -4.61
C LYS A 30 12.27 4.18 -3.33
N TYR A 31 12.58 5.03 -2.35
CA TYR A 31 13.13 4.59 -1.05
C TYR A 31 12.03 4.28 -0.04
N PHE A 32 10.93 5.02 -0.06
CA PHE A 32 9.89 4.93 0.97
C PHE A 32 8.99 3.72 0.76
N PHE A 33 8.73 3.35 -0.49
CA PHE A 33 7.82 2.23 -0.76
C PHE A 33 8.32 0.89 -0.18
N PRO A 34 9.58 0.48 -0.38
CA PRO A 34 10.12 -0.72 0.24
C PRO A 34 10.17 -0.67 1.77
N ILE A 35 10.37 0.53 2.36
CA ILE A 35 10.33 0.71 3.81
C ILE A 35 8.93 0.48 4.34
N ILE A 36 7.94 1.13 3.75
CA ILE A 36 6.54 1.09 4.22
C ILE A 36 5.95 -0.30 4.02
N MET A 37 6.34 -0.99 2.95
CA MET A 37 5.95 -2.38 2.72
C MET A 37 6.71 -3.37 3.62
N GLY A 38 7.65 -2.92 4.46
CA GLY A 38 8.44 -3.77 5.36
C GLY A 38 9.33 -4.77 4.61
N ILE A 39 9.81 -4.38 3.43
CA ILE A 39 10.79 -5.14 2.63
C ILE A 39 12.21 -4.77 3.05
N CYS A 40 12.45 -3.50 3.41
CA CYS A 40 13.74 -3.01 3.89
C CYS A 40 13.55 -2.05 5.06
N SER A 41 14.56 -1.93 5.92
CA SER A 41 14.72 -0.82 6.83
C SER A 41 15.27 0.42 6.13
N VAL A 42 15.20 1.56 6.81
CA VAL A 42 15.81 2.83 6.35
C VAL A 42 17.32 2.66 6.11
N ASN A 43 18.00 1.89 6.95
CA ASN A 43 19.45 1.69 6.86
C ASN A 43 19.83 0.76 5.71
N GLU A 44 18.99 -0.22 5.38
CA GLU A 44 19.21 -1.13 4.25
C GLU A 44 18.96 -0.42 2.92
N VAL A 45 17.83 0.27 2.78
CA VAL A 45 17.45 0.89 1.49
C VAL A 45 18.44 1.96 1.03
N LYS A 46 19.10 2.65 1.98
CA LYS A 46 20.13 3.66 1.70
C LYS A 46 21.44 3.07 1.14
N LYS A 47 21.69 1.78 1.37
CA LYS A 47 22.90 1.08 0.91
C LYS A 47 22.71 0.40 -0.44
N LEU A 48 21.47 0.28 -0.92
CA LEU A 48 21.16 -0.34 -2.19
C LEU A 48 21.64 0.52 -3.36
N ASN A 49 22.27 -0.13 -4.34
CA ASN A 49 22.51 0.51 -5.63
C ASN A 49 21.18 0.65 -6.40
N TYR A 50 21.21 1.34 -7.53
CA TYR A 50 19.99 1.57 -8.32
C TYR A 50 19.30 0.28 -8.77
N LYS A 51 20.07 -0.73 -9.20
CA LYS A 51 19.52 -2.00 -9.69
C LYS A 51 18.79 -2.74 -8.56
N ASP A 52 19.45 -2.87 -7.42
CA ASP A 52 18.88 -3.54 -6.24
C ASP A 52 17.67 -2.77 -5.72
N LEU A 53 17.72 -1.43 -5.75
CA LEU A 53 16.60 -0.58 -5.38
C LEU A 53 15.37 -0.82 -6.27
N MET A 54 15.55 -1.03 -7.57
CA MET A 54 14.45 -1.37 -8.48
C MET A 54 13.88 -2.76 -8.20
N GLU A 55 14.73 -3.71 -7.85
CA GLU A 55 14.30 -5.06 -7.48
C GLU A 55 13.45 -5.05 -6.20
N VAL A 56 13.88 -4.37 -5.14
CA VAL A 56 13.09 -4.27 -3.90
C VAL A 56 11.79 -3.48 -4.09
N ASN A 57 11.76 -2.49 -5.00
CA ASN A 57 10.51 -1.81 -5.37
C ASN A 57 9.54 -2.78 -6.04
N LYS A 58 10.01 -3.60 -6.99
CA LYS A 58 9.17 -4.61 -7.64
C LYS A 58 8.62 -5.63 -6.64
N ILE A 59 9.44 -6.08 -5.68
CA ILE A 59 8.99 -6.96 -4.59
C ILE A 59 7.89 -6.27 -3.74
N SER A 60 8.05 -4.97 -3.48
CA SER A 60 7.08 -4.17 -2.73
C SER A 60 5.73 -4.06 -3.47
N GLU A 61 5.75 -3.91 -4.80
CA GLU A 61 4.55 -3.90 -5.64
C GLU A 61 3.84 -5.26 -5.59
N LEU A 62 4.59 -6.36 -5.77
CA LEU A 62 4.05 -7.72 -5.69
C LEU A 62 3.45 -8.02 -4.31
N LYS A 63 4.08 -7.54 -3.22
CA LYS A 63 3.54 -7.69 -1.86
C LYS A 63 2.21 -6.95 -1.70
N LEU A 64 2.11 -5.73 -2.23
CA LEU A 64 0.86 -4.96 -2.20
C LEU A 64 -0.25 -5.66 -2.98
N GLU A 65 0.05 -6.12 -4.20
CA GLU A 65 -0.89 -6.87 -5.04
C GLU A 65 -1.38 -8.15 -4.35
N LYS A 66 -0.46 -8.94 -3.78
CA LYS A 66 -0.78 -10.12 -2.96
C LYS A 66 -1.72 -9.78 -1.80
N GLN A 67 -1.41 -8.73 -1.02
CA GLN A 67 -2.24 -8.33 0.12
C GLN A 67 -3.65 -7.90 -0.29
N ILE A 68 -3.77 -7.21 -1.43
CA ILE A 68 -5.05 -6.84 -2.00
C ILE A 68 -5.85 -8.09 -2.39
N PHE A 69 -5.24 -9.04 -3.10
CA PHE A 69 -5.89 -10.31 -3.45
C PHE A 69 -6.31 -11.12 -2.22
N GLU A 70 -5.44 -11.26 -1.22
CA GLU A 70 -5.76 -11.93 0.05
C GLU A 70 -6.94 -11.24 0.78
N MET A 71 -6.99 -9.91 0.76
CA MET A 71 -8.13 -9.17 1.31
C MET A 71 -9.43 -9.42 0.54
N PHE A 72 -9.39 -9.53 -0.79
CA PHE A 72 -10.58 -9.86 -1.58
C PHE A 72 -11.06 -11.29 -1.33
N LEU A 73 -10.14 -12.27 -1.31
CA LEU A 73 -10.45 -13.67 -1.05
C LEU A 73 -10.99 -13.87 0.37
N SER A 74 -10.39 -13.24 1.38
CA SER A 74 -10.86 -13.34 2.78
C SER A 74 -12.25 -12.72 3.01
N LYS A 75 -12.68 -11.79 2.14
CA LYS A 75 -14.02 -11.18 2.19
C LYS A 75 -15.05 -11.91 1.32
N GLY A 76 -14.67 -12.99 0.61
CA GLY A 76 -15.56 -13.72 -0.30
C GLY A 76 -16.08 -12.87 -1.46
N ILE A 77 -15.28 -11.89 -1.92
CA ILE A 77 -15.64 -10.99 -3.03
C ILE A 77 -15.35 -11.64 -4.41
N LEU A 78 -14.79 -12.86 -4.41
CA LEU A 78 -14.50 -13.69 -5.59
C LEU A 78 -15.08 -15.08 -5.39
#